data_AF-A0A140C493-F1
#
_entry.id   AF-A0A140C493-F1
#
_cell.length_a   1.000
_cell.length_b   1.000
_cell.length_c   1.000
_cell.angle_alpha   90.00
_cell.angle_beta   90.00
_cell.angle_gamma   90.00
#
_symmetry.space_group_name_H-M   'P 1'
#
loop_
_entity.id
_entity.type
_entity.pdbx_description
1 polymer ?
#
loop_
_entity_poly.entity_id
_entity_poly.type
_entity_poly.pdbx_seq_one_letter_code
_entity_poly.pdbx_strand_id
1 'polypeptide(L)' 'MLEESPNMPWYKGWTKEVKSGVVKGKTLLDAIDAIEPPVRPSDKPLRLPLQDVYKIGGIGTVPVGRVETGTIKA' A
#
# COMPACT_ATOMS: atom_id res chain seq x y z
N MET A 1 -17.14 -4.58 -9.02
CA MET A 1 -16.06 -4.18 -9.95
C MET A 1 -16.48 -2.85 -10.53
N LEU A 2 -15.62 -1.83 -10.52
CA LEU A 2 -15.97 -0.54 -11.13
C LEU A 2 -15.91 -0.69 -12.65
N GLU A 3 -16.93 -0.19 -13.34
CA GLU A 3 -17.02 -0.27 -14.80
C GLU A 3 -16.72 1.09 -15.43
N GLU A 4 -16.45 1.06 -16.74
CA GLU A 4 -16.27 2.26 -17.54
C GLU A 4 -17.57 3.08 -17.56
N SER A 5 -17.44 4.41 -17.52
CA SER A 5 -18.62 5.27 -17.55
C SER A 5 -19.25 5.29 -18.95
N PRO A 6 -20.56 5.02 -19.08
CA PRO A 6 -21.26 5.13 -20.36
C PRO A 6 -21.39 6.58 -20.86
N ASN A 7 -21.16 7.57 -19.97
CA ASN A 7 -21.31 8.99 -20.29
C ASN A 7 -20.05 9.64 -20.86
N MET A 8 -18.94 8.89 -21.00
CA MET A 8 -17.65 9.43 -21.44
C MET A 8 -17.14 8.72 -22.70
N PRO A 9 -17.86 8.77 -23.84
CA PRO A 9 -17.48 8.05 -25.06
C PRO A 9 -16.16 8.56 -25.69
N TRP A 10 -15.72 9.76 -25.33
CA TRP A 10 -14.46 10.35 -25.78
C TRP A 10 -13.24 9.82 -25.01
N TYR A 11 -13.45 9.26 -23.82
CA TYR A 11 -12.36 8.81 -22.96
C TYR A 11 -12.00 7.35 -23.28
N LYS A 12 -10.78 7.13 -23.78
CA LYS A 12 -10.30 5.80 -24.20
C LYS A 12 -9.53 5.05 -23.10
N GLY A 13 -9.46 5.63 -21.90
CA GLY A 13 -8.61 5.16 -20.82
C GLY A 13 -7.31 5.96 -20.69
N TRP A 14 -6.54 5.60 -19.67
CA TRP A 14 -5.22 6.14 -19.38
C TRP A 14 -4.14 5.14 -19.76
N THR A 15 -2.90 5.62 -19.93
CA THR A 15 -1.72 4.79 -20.20
C THR A 15 -0.58 5.31 -19.33
N LYS A 16 0.20 4.39 -18.77
CA LYS A 16 1.35 4.68 -17.89
C LYS A 16 2.52 3.80 -18.32
N GLU A 17 3.68 4.39 -18.48
CA GLU A 17 4.93 3.66 -18.67
C GLU A 17 5.57 3.38 -17.31
N VAL A 18 5.87 2.11 -17.06
CA VAL A 18 6.61 1.64 -15.88
C VAL A 18 7.80 0.82 -16.34
N LYS A 19 8.72 0.53 -15.42
CA LYS A 19 9.92 -0.27 -15.72
C LYS A 19 9.58 -1.67 -16.26
N SER A 20 8.42 -2.20 -15.87
CA SER A 20 7.90 -3.50 -16.29
C SER A 20 7.11 -3.47 -17.62
N GLY A 21 6.87 -2.29 -18.20
CA GLY A 21 6.17 -2.13 -19.48
C GLY A 21 5.11 -1.04 -19.48
N VAL A 22 4.20 -1.08 -20.46
CA VAL A 22 3.10 -0.12 -20.60
C VAL A 22 1.83 -0.68 -19.95
N VAL A 23 1.31 0.00 -18.93
CA VAL A 23 0.06 -0.35 -18.25
C VAL A 23 -1.05 0.58 -18.73
N LYS A 24 -2.23 0.02 -18.98
CA LYS A 24 -3.43 0.76 -19.41
C LYS A 24 -4.59 0.43 -18.49
N GLY A 25 -5.49 1.38 -18.30
CA GLY A 25 -6.72 1.19 -17.55
C GLY A 25 -7.76 2.23 -17.91
N LYS A 26 -8.96 2.11 -17.35
CA LYS A 26 -10.08 3.00 -17.63
C LYS A 26 -10.71 3.57 -16.37
N THR A 27 -10.59 2.88 -15.25
CA THR A 27 -11.13 3.33 -13.97
C THR A 27 -10.03 3.92 -13.09
N LEU A 28 -10.45 4.67 -12.07
CA LEU A 28 -9.53 5.13 -11.01
C LEU A 28 -9.00 3.94 -10.19
N LEU A 29 -9.81 2.90 -10.01
CA LEU A 29 -9.38 1.69 -9.31
C LEU A 29 -8.25 1.00 -10.07
N ASP A 30 -8.38 0.87 -11.40
CA ASP A 30 -7.31 0.33 -12.25
C ASP A 30 -6.00 1.11 -12.06
N ALA A 31 -6.09 2.43 -11.88
CA ALA A 31 -4.92 3.29 -11.72
C ALA A 31 -4.24 3.09 -10.35
N ILE A 32 -5.02 2.84 -9.30
CA ILE A 32 -4.51 2.51 -7.96
C ILE A 32 -3.86 1.13 -7.97
N ASP A 33 -4.49 0.14 -8.61
CA ASP A 33 -3.96 -1.23 -8.72
C ASP A 33 -2.70 -1.30 -9.61
N ALA A 34 -2.54 -0.35 -10.53
CA ALA A 34 -1.34 -0.20 -11.37
C ALA A 34 -0.15 0.49 -10.67
N ILE A 35 -0.23 0.74 -9.36
CA ILE A 35 0.91 1.23 -8.57
C ILE A 35 1.82 0.05 -8.22
N GLU A 36 3.04 0.07 -8.74
CA GLU A 36 4.07 -0.89 -8.32
C GLU A 36 4.40 -0.68 -6.84
N PRO A 37 4.23 -1.70 -5.99
CA PRO A 37 4.48 -1.54 -4.56
C PRO A 37 5.98 -1.28 -4.30
N PRO A 38 6.32 -0.35 -3.39
CA PRO A 38 7.71 -0.08 -3.07
C PRO A 38 8.36 -1.28 -2.37
N VAL A 39 9.67 -1.44 -2.58
CA VAL A 39 10.47 -2.48 -1.91
C VAL A 39 10.52 -2.20 -0.41
N ARG A 40 10.10 -3.19 0.39
CA ARG A 40 10.13 -3.08 1.85
C ARG A 40 11.56 -3.34 2.37
N PRO A 41 12.10 -2.49 3.28
CA PRO A 41 13.46 -2.64 3.80
C PRO A 41 13.55 -3.69 4.93
N SER A 42 13.29 -4.96 4.62
CA SER A 42 13.29 -6.09 5.57
C SER A 42 14.68 -6.45 6.10
N ASP A 43 15.73 -6.19 5.31
CA ASP A 43 17.12 -6.56 5.66
C ASP A 43 17.81 -5.52 6.56
N LYS A 44 17.19 -4.35 6.72
CA LYS A 44 17.70 -3.31 7.63
C LYS A 44 17.38 -3.68 9.09
N PRO A 45 18.12 -3.11 10.06
CA PRO A 45 17.79 -3.29 11.48
C PRO A 45 16.35 -2.87 11.81
N LEU A 46 15.73 -3.51 12.80
CA LEU A 46 14.37 -3.20 13.23
C LEU A 46 14.25 -1.74 13.69
N ARG A 47 13.28 -1.01 13.14
CA ARG A 47 12.84 0.31 13.60
C ARG A 47 11.32 0.33 13.63
N LEU A 48 10.77 0.52 14.82
CA LEU A 48 9.33 0.54 15.07
C LEU A 48 9.02 1.79 15.92
N PRO A 49 8.73 2.93 15.29
CA PRO A 49 8.24 4.12 16.00
C PRO A 49 6.90 3.81 16.67
N LEU A 50 6.81 4.10 17.97
CA LEU A 50 5.59 3.91 18.73
C LEU A 50 4.60 5.03 18.40
N GLN A 51 3.39 4.64 18.02
CA GLN A 51 2.25 5.54 17.86
C GLN A 51 1.53 5.69 19.18
N ASP A 52 1.19 4.55 19.79
CA ASP A 52 0.43 4.49 21.04
C ASP A 52 0.98 3.39 21.94
N VAL A 53 0.72 3.53 23.24
CA VAL A 53 1.05 2.52 24.25
C VAL A 53 -0.16 2.31 25.15
N TYR A 54 -0.68 1.08 25.15
CA TYR A 54 -1.82 0.69 25.96
C TYR A 54 -1.39 -0.17 27.14
N LYS A 55 -2.15 -0.13 28.23
CA LYS A 55 -2.05 -1.08 29.35
C LYS A 55 -3.33 -1.90 29.39
N ILE A 56 -3.24 -3.17 29.01
CA ILE A 56 -4.38 -4.08 28.95
C ILE A 56 -4.31 -5.04 30.13
N GLY A 57 -5.37 -5.06 30.95
CA GLY A 57 -5.47 -5.97 32.11
C GLY A 57 -5.34 -7.43 31.67
N GLY A 58 -4.46 -8.20 32.34
CA GLY A 58 -4.18 -9.60 31.99
C GLY A 58 -3.16 -9.83 30.86
N ILE A 59 -2.79 -8.80 30.09
CA ILE A 59 -1.77 -8.89 29.02
C ILE A 59 -0.51 -8.12 29.40
N GLY A 60 -0.67 -6.92 29.98
CA GLY A 60 0.43 -6.01 30.30
C GLY A 60 0.47 -4.80 29.37
N THR A 61 1.68 -4.30 29.09
CA THR A 61 1.90 -3.14 28.22
C THR A 61 1.95 -3.56 26.76
N VAL A 62 1.14 -2.92 25.91
CA VAL A 62 1.01 -3.21 24.48
C VAL A 62 1.39 -1.96 23.67
N PRO A 63 2.63 -1.88 23.16
CA PRO A 63 3.03 -0.83 22.23
C PRO A 63 2.47 -1.09 20.82
N VAL A 64 2.00 -0.04 20.15
CA VAL A 64 1.48 -0.10 18.78
C VAL A 64 2.28 0.85 17.90
N GLY A 65 2.63 0.40 16.69
CA GLY A 65 3.37 1.22 15.74
C GLY A 65 3.59 0.50 14.41
N ARG A 66 4.03 1.25 13.40
CA ARG A 66 4.41 0.69 12.10
C ARG A 66 5.86 0.24 12.15
N VAL A 67 6.15 -0.93 11.58
CA VAL A 67 7.51 -1.35 11.30
C VAL A 67 8.00 -0.59 10.07
N GLU A 68 8.91 0.36 10.27
CA GLU A 68 9.49 1.16 9.18
C GLU A 68 10.64 0.40 8.50
N THR A 69 11.43 -0.35 9.27
CA THR A 69 12.51 -1.20 8.75
C THR A 69 12.67 -2.48 9.57
N GLY A 70 13.24 -3.52 8.97
CA GLY A 70 13.50 -4.81 9.61
C GLY A 70 12.25 -5.67 9.79
N THR A 71 12.36 -6.69 10.64
CA THR A 71 11.29 -7.65 10.92
C THR A 71 11.11 -7.81 12.42
N ILE A 72 9.86 -7.82 12.89
CA ILE A 72 9.48 -8.27 14.23
C ILE A 72 8.97 -9.71 14.12
N LYS A 73 9.42 -10.58 15.03
CA LYS A 73 8.99 -11.98 15.09
C LYS A 73 8.25 -12.23 16.41
N ALA A 74 7.27 -13.12 16.36
CA ALA A 74 6.61 -13.68 17.54
C ALA A 74 7.52 -14.72 18.21
#